data_AF-A0A9Q3JMQ6-F1
#
_entry.id   AF-A0A9Q3JMQ6-F1
#
_cell.length_a   1.000
_cell.length_b   1.000
_cell.length_c   1.000
_cell.angle_alpha   90.00
_cell.angle_beta   90.00
_cell.angle_gamma   90.00
#
_symmetry.space_group_name_H-M   'P 1'
#
loop_
_entity.id
_entity.type
_entity.pdbx_description
1 polymer ?
#
loop_
_entity_poly.entity_id
_entity_poly.type
_entity_poly.pdbx_seq_one_letter_code
_entity_poly.pdbx_strand_id
1 'polypeptide(L)'
;MGHMSEDRTKERVASTDWWPKWEQELSEYINTCERFQKAKRKHGKMYGLLQHIEESKHPWETINMDWVTGLIPGGRENFNAF
;
A
#
# COMPACT_ATOMS: atom_id res chain seq x y z
N MET A 1 -4.43 2.05 10.49
CA MET A 1 -3.06 1.74 10.96
C MET A 1 -2.76 0.31 10.54
N GLY A 2 -1.85 0.14 9.57
CA GLY A 2 -1.60 -1.15 8.92
C GLY A 2 -0.71 -2.04 9.77
N HIS A 3 -1.23 -3.18 10.24
CA HIS A 3 -0.47 -4.18 10.97
C HIS A 3 0.17 -5.16 9.98
N MET A 4 1.51 -5.21 9.94
CA MET A 4 2.29 -6.11 9.09
C MET A 4 2.11 -7.58 9.49
N SER A 5 2.27 -8.46 8.52
CA SER A 5 1.97 -9.90 8.54
C SER A 5 2.94 -10.77 9.34
N GLU A 6 4.15 -10.28 9.65
CA GLU A 6 5.19 -11.09 10.31
C GLU A 6 4.95 -11.19 11.81
N ASP A 7 4.69 -10.05 12.49
CA ASP A 7 4.43 -10.03 13.92
C ASP A 7 3.18 -10.84 14.28
N ARG A 8 2.12 -10.75 13.47
CA ARG A 8 0.92 -11.61 13.61
C ARG A 8 1.19 -13.10 13.45
N THR A 9 2.17 -13.46 12.61
CA THR A 9 2.53 -14.87 12.42
C THR A 9 3.31 -15.36 13.64
N LYS A 10 4.23 -14.54 14.17
CA LYS A 10 4.94 -14.82 15.43
C LYS A 10 3.99 -14.93 16.62
N GLU A 11 3.05 -14.00 16.77
CA GLU A 11 2.05 -14.00 17.85
C GLU A 11 1.16 -15.26 17.81
N ARG A 12 0.76 -15.72 16.62
CA ARG A 12 -0.05 -16.94 16.47
C ARG A 12 0.69 -18.22 16.78
N VAL A 13 1.97 -18.31 16.38
CA VAL A 13 2.79 -19.48 16.70
C VAL A 13 3.09 -19.49 18.19
N ALA A 14 3.44 -18.32 18.77
CA ALA A 14 3.64 -18.16 20.21
C ALA A 14 2.42 -18.57 21.05
N SER A 15 1.20 -18.34 20.55
CA SER A 15 -0.03 -18.68 21.28
C SER A 15 -0.43 -20.15 21.17
N THR A 16 0.08 -20.88 20.17
CA THR A 16 -0.40 -22.24 19.83
C THR A 16 0.63 -23.30 20.19
N ASP A 17 1.92 -22.99 20.10
CA ASP A 17 2.97 -23.97 20.27
C ASP A 17 4.21 -23.38 20.96
N TRP A 18 4.72 -24.08 21.97
CA TRP A 18 5.97 -23.74 22.64
C TRP A 18 6.94 -24.91 22.47
N TRP A 19 7.91 -24.79 21.57
CA TRP A 19 9.03 -25.72 21.47
C TRP A 19 10.36 -24.96 21.53
N PRO A 20 11.46 -25.60 21.99
CA PRO A 20 12.75 -24.93 22.06
C PRO A 20 13.17 -24.42 20.67
N LYS A 21 13.50 -23.12 20.57
CA LYS A 21 13.93 -22.44 19.33
C LYS A 21 12.85 -22.18 18.27
N TRP A 22 11.57 -22.25 18.63
CA TRP A 22 10.45 -21.97 17.69
C TRP A 22 10.58 -20.62 16.96
N GLU A 23 11.09 -19.58 17.63
CA GLU A 23 11.26 -18.26 17.02
C GLU A 23 12.33 -18.25 15.92
N GLN A 24 13.42 -19.00 16.12
CA GLN A 24 14.51 -19.12 15.15
C GLN A 24 14.02 -19.88 13.90
N GLU A 25 13.34 -21.00 14.12
CA GLU A 25 12.78 -21.81 13.03
C GLU A 25 11.70 -21.05 12.25
N LEU A 26 10.87 -20.26 12.94
CA LEU A 26 9.86 -19.43 12.28
C LEU A 26 10.50 -18.31 11.45
N SER A 27 11.55 -17.66 11.97
CA SER A 27 12.31 -16.66 11.22
C SER A 27 12.95 -17.27 9.97
N GLU A 28 13.55 -18.46 10.10
CA GLU A 28 14.14 -19.18 8.99
C GLU A 28 13.08 -19.62 7.96
N TYR A 29 11.92 -20.09 8.42
CA TYR A 29 10.81 -20.44 7.55
C TYR A 29 10.23 -19.24 6.79
N ILE A 30 10.02 -18.09 7.45
CA ILE A 30 9.57 -16.86 6.79
C ILE A 30 10.59 -16.39 5.73
N ASN A 31 11.88 -16.56 6.01
CA ASN A 31 12.97 -16.14 5.12
C ASN A 31 13.24 -17.13 3.98
N THR A 32 12.93 -18.42 4.12
CA THR A 32 13.17 -19.45 3.08
C THR A 32 11.91 -19.80 2.28
N CYS A 33 10.72 -19.56 2.83
CA CYS A 33 9.46 -19.94 2.20
C CYS A 33 9.05 -18.97 1.08
N GLU A 34 9.16 -19.43 -0.17
CA GLU A 34 8.76 -18.68 -1.35
C GLU A 34 7.27 -18.23 -1.31
N ARG A 35 6.38 -19.04 -0.72
CA ARG A 35 4.96 -18.71 -0.57
C ARG A 35 4.76 -17.49 0.34
N PHE A 36 5.48 -17.43 1.46
CA PHE A 36 5.45 -16.28 2.37
C PHE A 36 6.08 -15.05 1.71
N GLN A 37 7.20 -15.21 1.01
CA GLN A 37 7.86 -14.10 0.30
C GLN A 37 7.00 -13.52 -0.84
N LYS A 38 6.25 -14.35 -1.57
CA LYS A 38 5.31 -13.92 -2.61
C LYS A 38 4.05 -13.27 -2.02
N ALA A 39 3.55 -13.79 -0.90
CA ALA A 39 2.40 -13.23 -0.20
C ALA A 39 2.76 -11.91 0.52
N LYS A 40 4.01 -11.75 0.95
CA LYS A 40 4.54 -10.48 1.45
C LYS A 40 4.51 -9.49 0.29
N ARG A 41 3.58 -8.54 0.36
CA ARG A 41 3.61 -7.37 -0.52
C ARG A 41 4.97 -6.71 -0.31
N LYS A 42 5.86 -6.82 -1.29
CA LYS A 42 7.01 -5.92 -1.36
C LYS A 42 6.41 -4.53 -1.50
N HIS A 43 6.44 -3.75 -0.42
CA HIS A 43 6.40 -2.31 -0.59
C HIS A 43 7.52 -2.04 -1.60
N GLY A 44 7.16 -1.49 -2.77
CA GLY A 44 8.15 -1.11 -3.78
C GLY A 44 9.17 -0.14 -3.17
N LYS A 45 10.12 0.34 -3.97
CA LYS A 45 10.92 1.51 -3.57
C LYS A 45 9.99 2.54 -2.92
N MET A 46 10.40 3.09 -1.77
CA MET A 46 9.72 4.23 -1.16
C MET A 46 9.32 5.17 -2.29
N TYR A 47 8.03 5.54 -2.34
CA TYR A 47 7.55 6.54 -3.29
C TYR A 47 8.54 7.69 -3.25
N GLY A 48 9.10 8.04 -4.42
CA GLY A 48 10.11 9.09 -4.50
C GLY A 48 9.61 10.37 -3.84
N LEU A 49 10.53 11.27 -3.48
CA LEU A 49 10.16 12.62 -3.05
C LEU A 49 9.15 13.20 -4.04
N LEU A 50 8.03 13.72 -3.54
CA LEU A 50 7.06 14.43 -4.38
C LEU A 50 7.85 15.43 -5.25
N GLN A 51 7.69 15.34 -6.57
CA GLN A 51 8.26 16.34 -7.46
C GLN A 51 7.62 17.68 -7.13
N HIS A 52 8.45 18.69 -6.89
CA HIS A 52 7.98 20.05 -6.66
C HIS A 52 7.40 20.61 -7.96
N ILE A 53 6.16 21.10 -7.90
CA ILE A 53 5.55 21.83 -9.01
C ILE A 53 6.06 23.27 -8.90
N GLU A 54 6.68 23.78 -9.96
CA GLU A 54 7.15 25.17 -10.00
C GLU A 54 5.97 26.14 -9.82
N GLU A 55 6.14 27.12 -8.94
CA GLU A 55 5.17 28.18 -8.74
C GLU A 55 5.08 29.07 -9.99
N SER A 56 3.86 29.29 -10.48
CA SER A 56 3.62 30.25 -11.56
C SER A 56 3.85 31.67 -11.04
N LYS A 57 4.57 32.47 -11.83
CA LYS A 57 4.88 33.88 -11.53
C LYS A 57 3.80 34.81 -12.04
N HIS A 58 3.00 34.36 -13.00
CA HIS A 58 1.95 35.14 -13.63
C HIS A 58 0.59 34.42 -13.61
N PRO A 59 -0.53 35.18 -13.57
CA PRO A 59 -1.86 34.59 -13.71
C PRO A 59 -1.96 33.79 -15.02
N TRP A 60 -2.56 32.60 -14.95
CA TRP A 60 -2.82 31.69 -16.09
C TRP A 60 -1.58 31.04 -16.74
N GLU A 61 -0.41 31.10 -16.12
CA GLU A 61 0.82 30.50 -16.65
C GLU A 61 0.82 28.96 -16.60
N THR A 62 0.21 28.38 -15.56
CA THR A 62 0.11 26.93 -15.39
C THR A 62 -1.35 26.50 -15.24
N ILE A 63 -1.82 25.63 -16.13
CA ILE A 63 -3.16 25.01 -16.07
C ILE A 63 -2.97 23.50 -15.98
N ASN A 64 -3.37 22.91 -14.85
CA ASN A 64 -3.41 21.46 -14.68
C ASN A 64 -4.84 20.97 -14.91
N MET A 65 -5.01 19.88 -15.65
CA MET A 65 -6.32 19.24 -15.88
C MET A 65 -6.21 17.77 -15.51
N ASP A 66 -7.23 17.26 -14.82
CA ASP A 66 -7.36 15.85 -14.48
C ASP A 66 -8.73 15.33 -14.93
N TRP A 67 -8.79 14.07 -15.34
CA TRP A 67 -10.00 13.41 -15.81
C TRP A 67 -10.65 12.65 -14.66
N VAL A 68 -11.78 13.17 -14.16
CA VAL A 68 -12.57 12.45 -13.16
C VAL A 68 -13.39 11.38 -13.87
N THR A 69 -13.00 10.11 -13.69
CA THR A 69 -13.74 8.95 -14.22
C THR A 69 -14.45 8.20 -13.09
N GLY A 70 -15.52 7.47 -13.41
CA GLY A 70 -16.23 6.63 -12.43
C GLY A 70 -17.28 7.36 -11.59
N LEU A 71 -17.76 8.52 -12.03
CA LEU A 71 -18.94 9.14 -11.44
C LEU A 71 -20.15 8.22 -11.60
N ILE A 72 -20.91 8.05 -10.51
CA ILE A 72 -22.19 7.33 -10.58
C ILE A 72 -23.10 8.03 -11.60
N PRO A 73 -23.91 7.28 -12.39
CA PRO A 73 -24.94 7.89 -13.21
C PRO A 73 -25.85 8.66 -12.27
N GLY A 74 -25.90 9.98 -12.39
CA GLY A 74 -26.73 10.76 -11.48
C GLY A 74 -28.23 10.56 -11.79
N GLY A 75 -29.07 11.12 -10.94
CA GLY A 75 -30.53 11.07 -11.07
C GLY A 75 -31.10 12.03 -12.12
N ARG A 76 -32.38 12.39 -11.98
CA ARG A 76 -33.19 13.12 -12.98
C ARG A 76 -32.69 14.53 -13.38
N GLU A 77 -31.62 15.04 -12.78
CA GLU A 77 -31.05 16.39 -13.01
C GLU A 77 -29.53 16.33 -13.18
N ASN A 78 -29.03 15.59 -14.17
CA ASN A 78 -27.60 15.39 -14.38
C ASN A 78 -26.97 16.46 -15.26
N PHE A 79 -25.97 17.13 -14.73
CA PHE A 79 -24.96 17.86 -15.49
C PHE A 79 -23.76 16.94 -15.67
N ASN A 80 -23.63 16.37 -16.86
CA ASN A 80 -22.45 15.58 -17.20
C ASN A 80 -21.26 16.54 -17.37
N ALA A 81 -20.18 16.31 -16.65
CA ALA A 81 -18.89 16.91 -17.00
C ALA A 81 -18.34 16.12 -18.20
N PHE A 82 -18.25 16.79 -19.35
CA PHE A 82 -17.59 16.29 -20.56
C PHE A 82 -16.08 16.13 -20.35
#